data_AF-A0AAP0I0C8-F1
#
_entry.id   AF-A0AAP0I0C8-F1
#
_cell.length_a   1.000
_cell.length_b   1.000
_cell.length_c   1.000
_cell.angle_alpha   90.00
_cell.angle_beta   90.00
_cell.angle_gamma   90.00
#
_symmetry.space_group_name_H-M   'P 1'
#
loop_
_entity.id
_entity.type
_entity.pdbx_description
1 polymer ?
#
loop_
_entity_poly.entity_id
_entity_poly.type
_entity_poly.pdbx_seq_one_letter_code
_entity_poly.pdbx_strand_id
1 'polypeptide(L)' 'MYSIFADAARKEESGESGIGWVLVSHGDKVIKAGSLYVGITSSVELEKGQAILCAIQNCREQIRVASVYSDAQVLNQCN' A
#
# COMPACT_ATOMS: atom_id res chain seq x y z
N MET A 1 -12.49 -3.79 14.28
CA MET A 1 -11.28 -3.07 13.83
C MET A 1 -10.83 -3.69 12.50
N TYR A 2 -10.37 -2.91 11.54
CA TYR A 2 -9.91 -3.40 10.24
C TYR A 2 -8.39 -3.24 10.12
N SER A 3 -7.77 -3.98 9.20
CA SER A 3 -6.35 -3.85 8.85
C SER A 3 -6.23 -3.66 7.34
N ILE A 4 -5.45 -2.68 6.93
CA ILE A 4 -5.12 -2.43 5.52
C ILE A 4 -3.65 -2.77 5.34
N PHE A 5 -3.33 -3.68 4.44
CA PHE A 5 -1.96 -4.00 4.02
C PHE A 5 -1.73 -3.40 2.65
N ALA A 6 -0.61 -2.71 2.46
CA ALA A 6 -0.25 -2.10 1.19
C ALA A 6 1.22 -2.34 0.87
N ASP A 7 1.49 -2.71 -0.38
CA ASP A 7 2.83 -3.03 -0.85
C ASP A 7 3.02 -2.68 -2.33
N ALA A 8 4.27 -2.63 -2.76
CA ALA A 8 4.66 -2.39 -4.14
C ALA A 8 5.62 -3.47 -4.64
N ALA A 9 5.53 -3.78 -5.93
CA ALA A 9 6.43 -4.68 -6.61
C ALA A 9 7.05 -3.97 -7.82
N ARG A 10 8.35 -4.14 -8.01
CA ARG A 10 9.14 -3.53 -9.10
C ARG A 10 9.92 -4.59 -9.86
N LYS A 11 9.98 -4.48 -11.18
CA LYS A 11 10.96 -5.20 -12.00
C LYS A 11 12.26 -4.41 -12.03
N GLU A 12 13.36 -4.99 -11.53
CA GLU A 12 14.65 -4.31 -11.44
C GLU A 12 15.20 -3.84 -12.80
N GLU A 13 15.05 -4.66 -13.85
CA GLU A 13 15.61 -4.40 -15.17
C GLU A 13 14.92 -3.24 -15.90
N SER A 14 13.59 -3.14 -15.81
CA SER A 14 12.80 -2.14 -16.54
C SER A 14 12.35 -0.96 -15.68
N GLY A 15 12.39 -1.10 -14.35
CA GLY A 15 11.81 -0.16 -13.41
C GLY A 15 10.28 -0.10 -13.45
N GLU A 16 9.63 -1.03 -14.16
CA GLU A 16 8.17 -1.16 -14.18
C GLU A 16 7.67 -1.59 -12.81
N SER A 17 6.66 -0.90 -12.32
CA SER A 17 6.15 -1.08 -10.96
C SER A 17 4.63 -1.25 -10.92
N GLY A 18 4.20 -2.07 -9.98
CA GLY A 18 2.81 -2.27 -9.61
C GLY A 18 2.65 -2.09 -8.11
N ILE A 19 1.46 -1.68 -7.70
CA ILE A 19 1.09 -1.54 -6.29
C ILE A 19 -0.10 -2.44 -5.98
N GLY A 20 -0.20 -2.90 -4.74
CA GLY A 20 -1.26 -3.76 -4.26
C GLY A 20 -1.70 -3.41 -2.85
N TRP A 21 -2.95 -3.75 -2.53
CA TRP A 21 -3.47 -3.58 -1.18
C TRP A 21 -4.57 -4.59 -0.84
N VAL A 22 -4.74 -4.85 0.44
CA VAL A 22 -5.76 -5.75 0.99
C VAL A 22 -6.36 -5.15 2.26
N LEU A 23 -7.69 -5.08 2.33
CA LEU A 23 -8.48 -4.76 3.53
C LEU A 23 -8.96 -6.05 4.18
N VAL A 24 -8.57 -6.27 5.43
CA VAL A 24 -8.89 -7.43 6.25
C VAL A 24 -9.71 -6.98 7.46
N SER A 25 -10.75 -7.73 7.79
CA SER A 25 -11.53 -7.52 9.02
C SER A 25 -10.91 -8.23 10.22
N HIS A 26 -11.37 -7.92 11.43
CA HIS A 26 -10.86 -8.52 12.68
C HIS A 26 -10.92 -10.06 12.76
N GLY A 27 -11.77 -10.70 11.94
CA GLY A 27 -11.84 -12.17 11.84
C GLY A 27 -11.00 -12.75 10.71
N ASP A 28 -9.92 -12.07 10.32
CA ASP A 28 -8.99 -12.42 9.23
C ASP A 28 -9.65 -12.62 7.86
N LYS A 29 -10.88 -12.14 7.69
CA LYS A 29 -11.58 -12.18 6.42
C LYS A 29 -11.15 -11.01 5.53
N VAL A 30 -10.66 -11.32 4.33
CA VAL A 30 -10.46 -10.34 3.26
C VAL A 30 -11.81 -9.76 2.85
N ILE A 31 -11.94 -8.45 2.98
CA ILE A 31 -13.15 -7.69 2.63
C ILE A 31 -13.04 -7.12 1.23
N LYS A 32 -11.85 -6.62 0.88
CA LYS A 32 -11.57 -5.99 -0.40
C LYS A 32 -10.07 -6.08 -0.69
N ALA A 33 -9.71 -6.20 -1.95
CA ALA A 33 -8.32 -6.17 -2.39
C ALA A 33 -8.25 -5.52 -3.76
N GLY A 34 -7.08 -5.02 -4.12
CA GLY A 34 -6.86 -4.42 -5.43
C GLY A 34 -5.38 -4.33 -5.77
N SER A 35 -5.11 -4.16 -7.05
CA SER A 35 -3.77 -3.90 -7.57
C SER A 35 -3.85 -2.93 -8.75
N LEU A 36 -2.79 -2.17 -8.96
CA LEU A 36 -2.69 -1.20 -10.04
C LEU A 36 -1.27 -1.20 -10.62
N TYR A 37 -1.16 -1.18 -11.95
CA TYR A 37 0.09 -0.88 -12.62
C TYR A 37 0.34 0.63 -12.59
N VAL A 38 1.51 1.06 -12.11
CA VAL A 38 1.84 2.49 -11.93
C VAL A 38 2.90 2.99 -12.92
N GLY A 39 3.32 2.15 -13.86
CA GLY A 39 4.30 2.52 -14.88
C GLY A 39 5.74 2.36 -14.38
N ILE A 40 6.65 3.11 -15.01
CA ILE A 40 8.06 3.16 -14.61
C ILE A 40 8.23 4.27 -13.57
N THR A 41 8.76 3.93 -12.41
CA THR A 41 8.92 4.83 -11.27
C THR A 41 10.39 5.08 -10.94
N SER A 42 10.69 6.25 -10.36
CA SER A 42 12.06 6.67 -10.08
C SER A 42 12.66 6.08 -8.81
N SER A 43 11.85 5.58 -7.87
CA SER A 43 12.34 4.93 -6.65
C SER A 43 11.31 4.00 -6.00
N VAL A 44 11.81 3.08 -5.15
CA VAL A 44 10.98 2.12 -4.41
C VAL A 44 10.14 2.82 -3.33
N GLU A 45 10.67 3.86 -2.69
CA GLU A 45 9.94 4.64 -1.67
C GLU A 45 8.70 5.31 -2.25
N LEU A 46 8.81 5.82 -3.49
CA LEU A 46 7.68 6.42 -4.20
C LEU A 46 6.58 5.37 -4.43
N GLU A 47 6.96 4.18 -4.88
CA GLU A 47 6.02 3.08 -5.15
C GLU A 47 5.28 2.64 -3.89
N LYS A 48 6.01 2.49 -2.77
CA LYS A 48 5.42 2.12 -1.48
C LYS A 48 4.50 3.22 -0.94
N GLY A 49 4.89 4.49 -1.08
CA GLY A 49 4.03 5.63 -0.74
C GLY A 49 2.74 5.66 -1.57
N GLN A 50 2.84 5.37 -2.88
CA GLN A 50 1.68 5.26 -3.77
C GLN A 50 0.77 4.08 -3.39
N ALA A 51 1.33 2.93 -3.00
CA ALA A 51 0.58 1.78 -2.51
C ALA A 51 -0.27 2.15 -1.28
N ILE A 52 0.34 2.82 -0.29
CA ILE A 52 -0.35 3.29 0.91
C ILE A 52 -1.48 4.26 0.56
N LEU A 53 -1.20 5.28 -0.27
CA LEU A 53 -2.21 6.27 -0.68
C LEU A 53 -3.38 5.61 -1.43
N CYS A 54 -3.08 4.68 -2.35
CA CYS A 54 -4.10 3.94 -3.10
C CYS A 54 -4.98 3.10 -2.16
N ALA A 55 -4.38 2.42 -1.18
CA ALA A 55 -5.11 1.63 -0.20
C ALA A 55 -6.05 2.50 0.65
N ILE A 56 -5.56 3.66 1.10
CA ILE A 56 -6.33 4.66 1.86
C ILE A 56 -7.52 5.17 1.05
N GLN A 57 -7.31 5.53 -0.22
CA GLN A 57 -8.37 6.03 -1.09
C GLN A 57 -9.44 4.97 -1.34
N ASN A 58 -9.04 3.71 -1.53
CA ASN A 58 -9.97 2.61 -1.83
C ASN A 58 -10.67 2.03 -0.60
N CYS A 59 -10.17 2.29 0.61
CA CYS A 59 -10.72 1.84 1.89
C CYS A 59 -11.21 3.01 2.76
N ARG A 60 -11.53 4.17 2.14
CA ARG A 60 -11.80 5.44 2.82
C ARG A 60 -12.92 5.36 3.86
N GLU A 61 -13.90 4.50 3.64
CA GLU A 61 -15.02 4.30 4.58
C GLU A 61 -14.59 3.56 5.86
N GLN A 62 -13.60 2.68 5.77
CA GLN A 62 -13.10 1.85 6.88
C GLN A 62 -11.87 2.46 7.54
N ILE A 63 -11.21 3.45 6.92
CA ILE A 63 -9.94 3.99 7.41
C ILE A 63 -10.01 4.59 8.81
N ARG A 64 -11.16 5.15 9.22
CA ARG A 64 -11.35 5.72 10.56
C ARG A 64 -11.19 4.69 11.68
N VAL A 65 -11.29 3.41 11.33
CA VAL A 65 -11.25 2.27 12.26
C VAL A 65 -10.28 1.18 11.76
N ALA A 66 -9.39 1.54 10.82
CA ALA A 66 -8.41 0.64 10.24
C ALA A 66 -6.99 1.06 10.58
N SER A 67 -6.14 0.10 10.91
CA SER A 67 -4.68 0.29 10.95
C SER A 67 -4.11 0.02 9.57
N VAL A 68 -3.19 0.87 9.10
CA VAL A 68 -2.52 0.70 7.80
C VAL A 68 -1.10 0.18 8.04
N TYR A 69 -0.76 -0.91 7.35
CA TYR A 69 0.51 -1.60 7.43
C TYR A 69 1.18 -1.59 6.06
N SER A 70 2.48 -1.27 6.05
CA SER A 70 3.36 -1.37 4.91
C SER A 70 4.76 -1.66 5.44
N ASP A 71 5.58 -2.34 4.65
CA ASP A 71 6.99 -2.58 4.96
C ASP A 71 7.89 -1.37 4.59
N ALA A 72 7.28 -0.28 4.12
CA ALA A 72 7.96 0.99 3.90
C ALA A 72 8.56 1.49 5.21
N GLN A 73 9.88 1.73 5.23
CA GLN A 73 10.46 2.51 6.32
C GLN A 73 9.82 3.91 6.28
N VAL A 74 9.12 4.28 7.36
CA VAL A 74 8.78 5.68 7.59
C VAL A 74 10.12 6.40 7.79
N LEU A 75 10.59 7.13 6.78
CA LEU A 75 11.75 8.02 6.86
C LEU A 75 11.43 9.17 7.83
N ASN A 76 11.39 8.87 9.12
CA ASN A 76 11.37 9.87 10.18
C ASN A 76 12.75 9.85 10.85
N GLN A 77 13.75 10.28 10.10
CA GLN A 77 14.98 10.82 10.67
C GLN A 77 15.05 12.30 10.31
N CYS A 78 14.25 13.10 10.99
CA CYS A 78 14.54 14.52 11.13
C CYS A 78 15.58 14.63 12.26
N ASN A 79 16.84 14.84 11.91
CA ASN A 79 17.81 15.46 12.81
C ASN A 79 17.53 16.97 12.89
#